data_AF-A0A8T5KKK1-F1
#
_entry.id   AF-A0A8T5KKK1-F1
#
_cell.length_a   1.000
_cell.length_b   1.000
_cell.length_c   1.000
_cell.angle_alpha   90.00
_cell.angle_beta   90.00
_cell.angle_gamma   90.00
#
_symmetry.space_group_name_H-M   'P 1'
#
loop_
_entity.id
_entity.type
_entity.pdbx_description
1 polymer ?
#
loop_
_entity_poly.entity_id
_entity_poly.type
_entity_poly.pdbx_seq_one_letter_code
_entity_poly.pdbx_strand_id
1 'polypeptide(L)'
;MTDEFVKLSHGAGGSTEDTLIHELFLKLFEKRQTRDGIALDALDDGASIRIGEYEVILSMDGHTVDPIFFPGGDLGKLAVCGAVNDTAVMGAEPVAILDSIIVEEGFLMDDLRRIVSS
;
A
#
# COMPACT_ATOMS: atom_id res chain seq x y z
N MET A 1 12.74 -4.89 -19.45
CA MET A 1 12.42 -3.48 -19.16
C MET A 1 13.18 -2.62 -20.15
N THR A 2 12.47 -1.88 -21.01
CA THR A 2 13.05 -1.13 -22.13
C THR A 2 13.21 0.36 -21.85
N ASP A 3 12.63 0.85 -20.75
CA ASP A 3 12.66 2.26 -20.39
C ASP A 3 13.90 2.59 -19.54
N GLU A 4 14.55 3.71 -19.88
CA GLU A 4 15.73 4.22 -19.17
C GLU A 4 15.37 4.93 -17.86
N PHE A 5 14.13 5.44 -17.74
CA PHE A 5 13.66 6.23 -16.60
C PHE A 5 12.30 5.75 -16.08
N VAL A 6 12.06 5.96 -14.78
CA VAL A 6 10.73 5.78 -14.17
C VAL A 6 9.78 6.87 -14.68
N LYS A 7 8.57 6.50 -15.06
CA LYS A 7 7.51 7.35 -15.61
C LYS A 7 6.26 7.26 -14.74
N LEU A 8 5.34 8.20 -14.90
CA LEU A 8 4.03 8.17 -14.23
C LEU A 8 3.24 6.90 -14.50
N SER A 9 3.35 6.32 -15.71
CA SER A 9 2.67 5.08 -16.08
C SER A 9 3.11 3.86 -15.27
N HIS A 10 4.26 3.91 -14.59
CA HIS A 10 4.74 2.83 -13.73
C HIS A 10 4.06 2.79 -12.35
N GLY A 11 3.21 3.78 -12.00
CA GLY A 11 2.45 3.81 -10.74
C GLY A 11 0.99 4.21 -10.96
N ALA A 12 0.38 3.71 -12.03
CA ALA A 12 -0.96 4.08 -12.49
C ALA A 12 -1.98 2.93 -12.42
N GLY A 13 -1.62 1.78 -11.84
CA GLY A 13 -2.50 0.62 -11.64
C GLY A 13 -2.83 -0.15 -12.93
N GLY A 14 -1.85 -0.34 -13.82
CA GLY A 14 -2.08 -0.97 -15.13
C GLY A 14 -0.93 -1.83 -15.64
N SER A 15 -0.99 -2.24 -16.92
CA SER A 15 -0.04 -3.20 -17.51
C SER A 15 1.43 -2.75 -17.46
N THR A 16 1.68 -1.44 -17.48
CA THR A 16 3.04 -0.88 -17.39
C THR A 16 3.62 -1.04 -15.99
N GLU A 17 2.81 -0.90 -14.95
CA GLU A 17 3.18 -1.17 -13.56
C GLU A 17 3.34 -2.67 -13.32
N ASP A 18 2.41 -3.48 -13.81
CA ASP A 18 2.50 -4.95 -13.75
C ASP A 18 3.81 -5.47 -14.36
N THR A 19 4.21 -4.92 -15.51
CA THR A 19 5.50 -5.25 -16.14
C THR A 19 6.67 -4.85 -15.25
N LEU A 20 6.63 -3.66 -14.62
CA LEU A 20 7.67 -3.22 -13.70
C LEU A 20 7.80 -4.17 -12.49
N ILE A 21 6.68 -4.58 -11.90
CA ILE A 21 6.62 -5.53 -10.78
C ILE A 21 7.29 -6.86 -11.15
N HIS A 22 6.88 -7.45 -12.27
CA HIS A 22 7.41 -8.74 -12.71
C HIS A 22 8.87 -8.68 -13.14
N GLU A 23 9.26 -7.64 -13.87
CA GLU A 23 10.59 -7.58 -14.48
C GLU A 23 11.67 -7.03 -13.56
N LEU A 24 11.30 -6.28 -12.51
CA LEU A 24 12.24 -5.72 -11.54
C LEU A 24 12.09 -6.37 -10.18
N PHE A 25 10.96 -6.13 -9.52
CA PHE A 25 10.81 -6.42 -8.11
C PHE A 25 10.78 -7.93 -7.86
N LEU A 26 9.94 -8.67 -8.59
CA LEU A 26 9.86 -10.13 -8.44
C LEU A 26 11.16 -10.85 -8.86
N LYS A 27 11.94 -10.29 -9.80
CA LYS A 27 13.23 -10.89 -10.20
C LYS A 27 14.36 -10.62 -9.22
N LEU A 28 14.36 -9.47 -8.55
CA LEU A 28 15.46 -9.05 -7.66
C LEU A 28 15.23 -9.41 -6.19
N PHE A 29 13.97 -9.56 -5.75
CA PHE A 29 13.69 -9.95 -4.37
C PHE A 29 13.87 -11.46 -4.18
N GLU A 30 14.82 -11.84 -3.32
CA GLU A 30 15.09 -13.25 -3.00
C GLU A 30 14.10 -13.82 -1.97
N LYS A 31 13.75 -13.03 -0.94
CA LYS A 31 12.87 -13.45 0.15
C LYS A 31 11.47 -12.89 -0.06
N ARG A 32 10.63 -13.70 -0.70
CA ARG A 32 9.26 -13.32 -1.12
C ARG A 32 8.15 -14.03 -0.36
N GLN A 33 8.49 -14.93 0.57
CA GLN A 33 7.54 -15.66 1.39
C GLN A 33 8.11 -15.87 2.80
N THR A 34 7.24 -15.98 3.81
CA THR A 34 7.64 -16.31 5.18
C THR A 34 6.59 -17.23 5.83
N ARG A 35 7.05 -18.28 6.53
CA ARG A 35 6.21 -19.22 7.30
C ARG A 35 4.99 -19.75 6.54
N ASP A 36 5.21 -20.20 5.31
CA ASP A 36 4.21 -20.83 4.44
C ASP A 36 2.93 -20.01 4.20
N GLY A 37 2.99 -18.69 4.41
CA GLY A 37 1.90 -17.79 4.07
C GLY A 37 1.90 -17.37 2.59
N ILE A 38 1.00 -16.46 2.23
CA ILE A 38 0.87 -15.92 0.87
C ILE A 38 2.15 -15.16 0.52
N ALA A 39 2.78 -15.58 -0.57
CA ALA A 39 4.01 -15.01 -1.08
C ALA A 39 3.75 -13.76 -1.91
N LEU A 40 4.76 -12.89 -2.04
CA LEU A 40 4.73 -11.72 -2.93
C LEU A 40 4.45 -12.11 -4.39
N ASP A 41 4.86 -13.31 -4.81
CA ASP A 41 4.57 -13.88 -6.14
C ASP A 41 3.08 -14.02 -6.46
N ALA A 42 2.21 -14.04 -5.45
CA ALA A 42 0.77 -14.11 -5.65
C ALA A 42 0.19 -12.81 -6.21
N LEU A 43 0.85 -11.67 -5.97
CA LEU A 43 0.37 -10.33 -6.34
C LEU A 43 -1.10 -10.09 -5.91
N ASP A 44 -1.42 -10.56 -4.72
CA ASP A 44 -2.72 -10.39 -4.06
C ASP A 44 -2.77 -9.05 -3.30
N ASP A 45 -3.90 -8.72 -2.67
CA ASP A 45 -4.07 -7.47 -1.90
C ASP A 45 -3.21 -7.40 -0.61
N GLY A 46 -2.50 -8.48 -0.29
CA GLY A 46 -1.53 -8.50 0.81
C GLY A 46 -0.71 -9.79 0.87
N ALA A 47 0.22 -9.85 1.82
CA ALA A 47 0.95 -11.07 2.16
C ALA A 47 0.40 -11.68 3.45
N SER A 48 0.64 -12.97 3.67
CA SER A 48 0.30 -13.62 4.94
C SER A 48 1.51 -14.26 5.62
N ILE A 49 1.45 -14.36 6.95
CA ILE A 49 2.43 -15.05 7.78
C ILE A 49 1.69 -15.94 8.75
N ARG A 50 1.96 -17.25 8.72
CA ARG A 50 1.38 -18.17 9.70
C ARG A 50 2.12 -18.10 11.04
N ILE A 51 1.38 -17.85 12.12
CA ILE A 51 1.90 -17.76 13.50
C ILE A 51 1.03 -18.61 14.42
N GLY A 52 1.48 -19.84 14.68
CA GLY A 52 0.70 -20.82 15.45
C GLY A 52 -0.57 -21.19 14.71
N GLU A 53 -1.73 -20.97 15.33
CA GLU A 53 -3.05 -21.21 14.73
C GLU A 53 -3.59 -20.00 13.95
N TYR A 54 -2.89 -18.87 14.01
CA TYR A 54 -3.30 -17.64 13.33
C TYR A 54 -2.58 -17.46 12.00
N GLU A 55 -3.25 -16.76 11.08
CA GLU A 55 -2.69 -16.26 9.83
C GLU A 55 -2.77 -14.74 9.85
N VAL A 56 -1.62 -14.08 9.91
CA VAL A 56 -1.52 -12.62 9.99
C VAL A 56 -1.40 -12.08 8.57
N ILE A 57 -2.35 -11.25 8.17
CA ILE A 57 -2.30 -10.51 6.90
C ILE A 57 -1.57 -9.19 7.10
N LEU A 58 -0.72 -8.86 6.13
CA LEU A 58 -0.04 -7.58 6.04
C LEU A 58 -0.30 -6.99 4.65
N SER A 59 -0.83 -5.77 4.61
CA SER A 59 -0.85 -4.92 3.43
C SER A 59 -0.21 -3.58 3.77
N MET A 60 0.27 -2.87 2.76
CA MET A 60 0.79 -1.52 2.86
C MET A 60 0.53 -0.77 1.55
N ASP A 61 -0.08 0.40 1.67
CA ASP A 61 -0.30 1.32 0.57
C ASP A 61 0.39 2.66 0.78
N GLY A 62 0.75 3.30 -0.33
CA GLY A 62 1.19 4.69 -0.35
C GLY A 62 0.13 5.58 -1.00
N HIS A 63 -0.27 6.66 -0.34
CA HIS A 63 -1.30 7.56 -0.84
C HIS A 63 -0.73 8.92 -1.21
N THR A 64 -0.94 9.33 -2.47
CA THR A 64 -0.40 10.57 -3.07
C THR A 64 -1.47 11.38 -3.81
N VAL A 65 -2.73 11.26 -3.39
CA VAL A 65 -3.86 11.93 -4.06
C VAL A 65 -3.74 13.45 -4.00
N ASP A 66 -4.08 14.10 -5.11
CA ASP A 66 -4.19 15.55 -5.24
C ASP A 66 -5.53 15.92 -5.89
N PRO A 67 -6.34 16.83 -5.29
CA PRO A 67 -6.08 17.53 -4.02
C PRO A 67 -6.20 16.60 -2.81
N ILE A 68 -5.50 16.92 -1.71
CA ILE A 68 -5.53 16.14 -0.45
C ILE A 68 -6.87 16.21 0.31
N PHE A 69 -7.71 17.20 -0.03
CA PHE A 69 -9.09 17.33 0.46
C PHE A 69 -10.03 17.37 -0.74
N PHE A 70 -11.04 16.50 -0.75
CA PHE A 70 -11.93 16.33 -1.90
C PHE A 70 -13.38 16.04 -1.48
N PRO A 71 -14.37 16.19 -2.37
CA PRO A 71 -15.74 15.82 -2.06
C PRO A 71 -15.84 14.35 -1.64
N GLY A 72 -16.27 14.09 -0.39
CA GLY A 72 -16.46 12.75 0.15
C GLY A 72 -15.34 12.22 1.05
N GLY A 73 -14.20 12.91 1.12
CA GLY A 73 -13.09 12.49 1.98
C GLY A 73 -11.85 13.37 1.90
N ASP A 74 -10.76 12.82 2.41
CA ASP A 74 -9.43 13.42 2.40
C ASP A 74 -8.38 12.31 2.40
N LEU A 75 -7.11 12.70 2.27
CA LEU A 75 -5.98 11.77 2.23
C LEU A 75 -5.96 10.82 3.45
N GLY A 76 -6.31 11.31 4.65
CA GLY A 76 -6.31 10.51 5.87
C GLY A 76 -7.39 9.43 5.84
N LYS A 77 -8.62 9.82 5.51
CA LYS A 77 -9.72 8.86 5.32
C LYS A 77 -9.42 7.84 4.22
N LEU A 78 -8.84 8.29 3.11
CA LEU A 78 -8.43 7.40 2.01
C LEU A 78 -7.40 6.38 2.48
N ALA A 79 -6.41 6.81 3.26
CA ALA A 79 -5.35 5.95 3.75
C ALA A 79 -5.87 4.84 4.68
N VAL A 80 -6.73 5.20 5.64
CA VAL A 80 -7.34 4.22 6.55
C VAL A 80 -8.25 3.27 5.78
N CYS A 81 -9.10 3.79 4.89
CA CYS A 81 -10.00 2.95 4.11
C CYS A 81 -9.23 1.98 3.19
N GLY A 82 -8.16 2.40 2.53
CA GLY A 82 -7.33 1.53 1.68
C GLY A 82 -6.77 0.35 2.49
N ALA A 83 -6.03 0.64 3.55
CA ALA A 83 -5.42 -0.39 4.39
C ALA A 83 -6.44 -1.38 5.02
N VAL A 84 -7.59 -0.86 5.46
CA VAL A 84 -8.68 -1.70 5.98
C VAL A 84 -9.32 -2.55 4.89
N ASN A 85 -9.52 -2.01 3.69
CA ASN A 85 -10.14 -2.74 2.59
C ASN A 85 -9.26 -3.90 2.13
N ASP A 86 -7.96 -3.68 1.91
CA ASP A 86 -7.02 -4.73 1.48
C ASP A 86 -7.01 -5.92 2.45
N THR A 87 -6.96 -5.64 3.75
CA THR A 87 -6.99 -6.69 4.76
C THR A 87 -8.35 -7.38 4.84
N ALA A 88 -9.45 -6.65 4.64
CA ALA A 88 -10.80 -7.20 4.66
C ALA A 88 -11.08 -8.11 3.45
N VAL A 89 -10.63 -7.75 2.24
CA VAL A 89 -10.83 -8.59 1.03
C VAL A 89 -10.02 -9.88 1.09
N MET A 90 -8.90 -9.88 1.82
CA MET A 90 -8.11 -11.07 2.17
C MET A 90 -8.77 -11.93 3.27
N GLY A 91 -9.92 -11.51 3.81
CA GLY A 91 -10.67 -12.25 4.82
C GLY A 91 -10.15 -12.09 6.25
N ALA A 92 -9.30 -11.09 6.52
CA ALA A 92 -8.78 -10.82 7.86
C ALA A 92 -9.58 -9.74 8.60
N GLU A 93 -9.61 -9.85 9.93
CA GLU A 93 -10.06 -8.78 10.81
C GLU A 93 -8.91 -7.78 11.01
N PRO A 94 -9.09 -6.48 10.68
CA PRO A 94 -8.08 -5.47 10.93
C PRO A 94 -7.87 -5.26 12.43
N VAL A 95 -6.64 -5.47 12.91
CA VAL A 95 -6.31 -5.36 14.36
C VAL A 95 -5.37 -4.21 14.70
N ALA A 96 -4.63 -3.70 13.71
CA ALA A 96 -3.68 -2.60 13.86
C ALA A 96 -3.42 -1.96 12.49
N ILE A 97 -3.02 -0.69 12.51
CA ILE A 97 -2.58 0.07 11.32
C ILE A 97 -1.21 0.68 11.63
N LEU A 98 -0.30 0.61 10.65
CA LEU A 98 0.93 1.39 10.66
C LEU A 98 0.70 2.64 9.82
N ASP A 99 0.94 3.82 10.40
CA ASP A 99 0.81 5.09 9.71
C ASP A 99 2.19 5.72 9.48
N SER A 100 2.50 6.01 8.22
CA SER A 100 3.78 6.58 7.78
C SER A 100 3.52 7.87 7.01
N ILE A 101 3.72 9.01 7.68
CA ILE A 101 3.44 10.33 7.14
C ILE A 101 4.74 11.01 6.68
N ILE A 102 4.77 11.42 5.40
CA ILE A 102 5.83 12.26 4.82
C ILE A 102 5.20 13.62 4.49
N VAL A 103 5.72 14.70 5.08
CA VAL A 103 5.17 16.05 4.93
C VAL A 103 6.26 17.00 4.46
N GLU A 104 5.91 17.88 3.51
CA GLU A 104 6.81 18.92 3.03
C GLU A 104 6.98 20.07 4.05
N GLU A 105 8.12 20.75 3.99
CA GLU A 105 8.36 21.96 4.77
C GLU A 105 7.36 23.05 4.36
N GLY A 106 6.74 23.71 5.36
CA GLY A 106 5.77 24.79 5.13
C GLY A 106 4.32 24.32 5.04
N PHE A 107 4.05 23.02 5.12
CA PHE A 107 2.68 22.50 5.16
C PHE A 107 1.90 23.01 6.39
N LEU A 108 0.62 23.34 6.20
CA LEU A 108 -0.20 23.92 7.26
C LEU A 108 -0.47 22.89 8.37
N MET A 109 -0.11 23.25 9.60
CA MET A 109 -0.31 22.38 10.77
C MET A 109 -1.81 22.07 11.00
N ASP A 110 -2.71 22.99 10.67
CA ASP A 110 -4.15 22.76 10.79
C ASP A 110 -4.66 21.73 9.78
N ASP A 111 -4.10 21.73 8.57
CA ASP A 111 -4.41 20.71 7.55
C ASP A 111 -3.85 19.35 7.98
N LEU A 112 -2.62 19.30 8.52
CA LEU A 112 -2.05 18.06 9.05
C LEU A 112 -2.89 17.50 10.19
N ARG A 113 -3.32 18.34 11.14
CA ARG A 113 -4.23 17.93 12.23
C ARG A 113 -5.53 17.37 11.70
N ARG A 114 -6.07 17.98 10.65
CA ARG A 114 -7.31 17.51 10.01
C ARG A 114 -7.11 16.11 9.42
N ILE A 115 -6.04 15.88 8.66
CA ILE A 115 -5.72 14.56 8.08
C ILE A 115 -5.54 13.48 9.16
N VAL A 116 -4.82 13.78 10.24
CA VAL A 116 -4.58 12.83 11.34
C VAL A 116 -5.85 12.53 12.15
N SER A 117 -6.87 13.39 12.08
CA SER A 117 -8.14 13.24 12.82
C SER A 117 -9.27 12.62 11.99
N SER A 118 -8.99 12.17 10.77
CA SER A 118 -9.98 11.66 9.79
C SER A 118 -10.55 10.28 10.11
#